data_AF-A0AA51X729-F1
#
_entry.id   AF-A0AA51X729-F1
#
_cell.length_a   1.000
_cell.length_b   1.000
_cell.length_c   1.000
_cell.angle_alpha   90.00
_cell.angle_beta   90.00
_cell.angle_gamma   90.00
#
_symmetry.space_group_name_H-M   'P 1'
#
loop_
_entity.id
_entity.type
_entity.pdbx_description
1 polymer ?
#
loop_
_entity_poly.entity_id
_entity_poly.type
_entity_poly.pdbx_seq_one_letter_code
_entity_poly.pdbx_strand_id
1 'polypeptide(L)'
;MSIKIEQTAIRKVKEEGMLIRDVAEQLGVSTRQVYTWVTSSKTLSGKSAGSTTATQLKLVDLESEVRQLKRDLKQKAANQSAQEIQEVDTSYCDARYIQALCG
;
A
#
# COMPACT_ATOMS: atom_id res chain seq x y z
N MET A 1 23.53 18.78 -27.18
CA MET A 1 22.60 17.85 -27.87
C MET A 1 22.69 16.41 -27.29
N SER A 2 22.63 16.20 -25.96
CA SER A 2 22.89 14.85 -25.37
C SER A 2 21.70 14.18 -24.67
N ILE A 3 20.61 14.91 -24.41
CA ILE A 3 19.47 14.43 -23.60
C ILE A 3 18.73 13.26 -24.27
N LYS A 4 18.67 13.24 -25.61
CA LYS A 4 17.95 12.19 -26.36
C LYS A 4 18.59 10.81 -26.24
N ILE A 5 19.92 10.74 -26.19
CA ILE A 5 20.67 9.47 -26.12
C ILE A 5 20.52 8.85 -24.73
N GLU A 6 20.67 9.67 -23.68
CA GLU A 6 20.50 9.25 -22.29
C GLU A 6 19.10 8.67 -22.03
N GLN A 7 18.04 9.40 -22.43
CA GLN A 7 16.66 8.92 -22.25
C GLN A 7 16.39 7.62 -23.02
N THR A 8 16.91 7.51 -24.24
CA THR A 8 16.78 6.28 -25.04
C THR A 8 17.50 5.10 -24.37
N ALA A 9 18.69 5.32 -23.82
CA ALA A 9 19.44 4.31 -23.09
C ALA A 9 18.70 3.85 -21.82
N ILE A 10 18.16 4.78 -21.04
CA ILE A 10 17.39 4.47 -19.83
C ILE A 10 16.14 3.66 -20.17
N ARG A 11 15.41 4.06 -21.21
CA ARG A 11 14.20 3.34 -21.67
C ARG A 11 14.52 1.90 -22.06
N LYS A 12 15.54 1.72 -22.90
CA LYS A 12 16.01 0.42 -23.38
C LYS A 12 16.42 -0.53 -22.25
N VAL A 13 17.06 -0.01 -21.19
CA VAL A 13 17.48 -0.84 -20.05
C VAL A 13 16.33 -1.11 -19.08
N LYS A 14 15.49 -0.12 -18.77
CA LYS A 14 14.45 -0.24 -17.72
C LYS A 14 13.11 -0.79 -18.22
N GLU A 15 12.70 -0.40 -19.43
CA GLU A 15 11.39 -0.79 -20.00
C GLU A 15 11.52 -2.01 -20.89
N GLU A 16 12.55 -2.05 -21.75
CA GLU A 16 12.78 -3.16 -22.69
C GLU A 16 13.66 -4.28 -22.11
N GLY A 17 14.27 -4.07 -20.93
CA GLY A 17 15.05 -5.09 -20.21
C GLY A 17 16.38 -5.45 -20.86
N MET A 18 16.91 -4.64 -21.78
CA MET A 18 18.16 -4.93 -22.46
C MET A 18 19.39 -4.78 -21.55
N LEU A 19 20.43 -5.57 -21.83
CA LEU A 19 21.69 -5.51 -21.10
C LEU A 19 22.41 -4.18 -21.40
N ILE A 20 23.04 -3.62 -20.36
CA ILE A 20 23.80 -2.36 -20.46
C ILE A 20 24.87 -2.41 -21.54
N ARG A 21 25.53 -3.56 -21.73
CA ARG A 21 26.55 -3.76 -22.76
C ARG A 21 25.97 -3.59 -24.16
N ASP A 22 24.86 -4.27 -24.45
CA ASP A 22 24.27 -4.29 -25.78
C ASP A 22 23.67 -2.91 -26.13
N VAL A 23 23.10 -2.21 -25.13
CA VAL A 23 22.63 -0.83 -25.29
C VAL A 23 23.79 0.14 -25.54
N ALA A 24 24.93 -0.05 -24.88
CA ALA A 24 26.12 0.77 -25.08
C ALA A 24 26.70 0.62 -26.49
N GLU A 25 26.78 -0.62 -26.99
CA GLU A 25 27.22 -0.92 -28.36
C GLU A 25 26.27 -0.32 -29.41
N GLN A 26 24.95 -0.46 -29.23
CA GLN A 26 23.96 0.10 -30.15
C GLN A 26 23.97 1.63 -30.22
N LEU A 27 24.24 2.29 -29.10
CA LEU A 27 24.22 3.75 -29.00
C LEU A 27 25.60 4.39 -29.19
N GLY A 28 26.66 3.58 -29.36
CA GLY A 28 28.03 4.07 -29.55
C GLY A 28 28.60 4.80 -28.32
N VAL A 29 28.17 4.42 -27.12
CA VAL A 29 28.59 5.03 -25.85
C VAL A 29 29.29 4.01 -24.96
N SER A 30 30.02 4.47 -23.95
CA SER A 30 30.64 3.54 -22.99
C SER A 30 29.59 2.90 -22.08
N THR A 31 29.81 1.65 -21.71
CA THR A 31 28.99 0.94 -20.71
C THR A 31 28.92 1.70 -19.38
N ARG A 32 30.01 2.38 -19.00
CA ARG A 32 30.08 3.22 -17.80
C ARG A 32 29.11 4.41 -17.87
N GLN A 33 28.94 5.04 -19.04
CA GLN A 33 27.99 6.14 -19.22
C GLN A 33 26.55 5.64 -19.09
N VAL A 34 26.21 4.53 -19.74
CA VAL A 34 24.87 3.92 -19.65
C VAL A 34 24.56 3.53 -18.21
N TYR A 35 25.50 2.90 -17.51
CA TYR A 35 25.36 2.60 -16.08
C TYR A 35 25.08 3.86 -15.26
N THR A 36 25.87 4.91 -15.46
CA THR A 36 25.72 6.19 -14.75
C THR A 36 24.31 6.78 -14.96
N TRP A 37 23.83 6.84 -16.20
CA TRP A 37 22.48 7.35 -16.52
C TRP A 37 21.37 6.52 -15.88
N VAL A 38 21.48 5.19 -15.93
CA VAL A 38 20.49 4.29 -15.32
C VAL A 38 20.48 4.45 -13.79
N THR A 39 21.65 4.59 -13.15
CA THR A 39 21.74 4.83 -11.71
C THR A 39 21.25 6.23 -11.30
N SER A 40 21.62 7.27 -12.05
CA SER A 40 21.21 8.66 -11.78
C SER A 40 19.71 8.88 -12.04
N SER A 41 19.13 8.17 -12.99
CA SER A 41 17.68 8.20 -13.21
C SER A 41 16.90 7.57 -12.04
N LYS A 42 17.49 6.60 -11.32
CA LYS A 42 16.88 6.02 -10.10
C LYS A 42 16.89 7.02 -8.95
N THR A 43 17.92 7.87 -8.85
CA THR A 43 17.93 8.95 -7.86
C THR A 43 16.94 10.05 -8.21
N LEU A 44 16.79 10.40 -9.50
CA LEU A 44 15.81 11.39 -9.94
C LEU A 44 14.35 10.92 -9.83
N SER A 45 14.07 9.65 -10.14
CA SER A 45 12.70 9.10 -10.06
C SER A 45 12.31 8.63 -8.66
N GLY A 46 13.25 8.61 -7.69
CA GLY A 46 13.06 7.89 -6.44
C GLY A 46 13.65 8.51 -5.18
N LYS A 47 14.41 9.61 -5.23
CA LYS A 47 15.02 10.18 -4.01
C LYS A 47 15.48 11.64 -4.19
N SER A 48 14.64 12.57 -3.77
CA SER A 48 15.14 13.67 -2.94
C SER A 48 15.59 13.05 -1.61
N ALA A 49 16.91 12.99 -1.40
CA ALA A 49 17.58 12.22 -0.35
C ALA A 49 17.34 12.68 1.10
N GLY A 50 16.33 13.53 1.36
CA GLY A 50 15.98 14.01 2.71
C GLY A 50 14.57 13.63 3.21
N SER A 51 13.69 13.10 2.37
CA SER A 51 12.25 12.94 2.71
C SER A 51 11.80 11.48 2.90
N THR A 52 12.58 10.50 2.42
CA THR A 52 12.16 9.10 2.41
C THR A 52 11.97 8.52 3.80
N THR A 53 12.81 8.85 4.78
CA THR A 53 12.69 8.28 6.14
C THR A 53 11.44 8.77 6.86
N ALA A 54 11.13 10.06 6.79
CA ALA A 54 9.95 10.63 7.44
C ALA A 54 8.63 10.21 6.79
N THR A 55 8.61 10.08 5.46
CA THR A 55 7.41 9.61 4.74
C THR A 55 7.17 8.12 4.91
N GLN A 56 8.24 7.32 4.99
CA GLN A 56 8.14 5.88 5.18
C GLN A 56 7.74 5.52 6.62
N LEU A 57 8.19 6.31 7.62
CA LEU A 57 7.68 6.22 9.00
C LEU A 57 6.18 6.55 9.07
N LYS A 58 5.75 7.65 8.43
CA LYS A 58 4.32 8.02 8.38
C LYS A 58 3.46 6.96 7.70
N LEU A 59 3.97 6.26 6.67
CA LEU A 59 3.24 5.16 6.04
C LEU A 59 3.07 3.97 6.99
N VAL A 60 4.13 3.59 7.73
CA VAL A 60 4.04 2.51 8.71
C VAL A 60 3.05 2.87 9.83
N ASP A 61 3.08 4.10 10.30
CA ASP A 61 2.16 4.59 11.34
C ASP A 61 0.71 4.57 10.81
N LEU A 62 0.44 5.12 9.63
CA LEU A 62 -0.89 5.09 8.99
C LEU A 62 -1.39 3.65 8.76
N GLU A 63 -0.52 2.74 8.32
CA GLU A 63 -0.89 1.32 8.13
C GLU A 63 -1.21 0.62 9.45
N SER A 64 -0.58 1.03 10.55
CA SER A 64 -0.88 0.52 11.88
C SER A 64 -2.25 1.02 12.39
N GLU A 65 -2.56 2.29 12.14
CA GLU A 65 -3.85 2.90 12.48
C GLU A 65 -5.00 2.27 11.70
N VAL A 66 -4.85 2.07 10.39
CA VAL A 66 -5.86 1.39 9.56
C VAL A 66 -6.12 -0.04 10.05
N ARG A 67 -5.07 -0.76 10.48
CA ARG A 67 -5.22 -2.10 11.05
C ARG A 67 -5.96 -2.09 12.38
N GLN A 68 -5.71 -1.10 13.24
CA GLN A 68 -6.41 -0.95 14.51
C GLN A 68 -7.88 -0.58 14.30
N LEU A 69 -8.17 0.42 13.47
CA LEU A 69 -9.53 0.86 13.16
C LEU A 69 -10.38 -0.27 12.55
N LYS A 70 -9.78 -1.12 11.70
CA LYS A 70 -10.46 -2.30 11.17
C LYS A 70 -10.81 -3.32 12.26
N ARG A 71 -9.95 -3.53 13.26
CA ARG A 71 -10.26 -4.40 14.41
C ARG A 71 -11.39 -3.82 15.24
N ASP A 72 -11.34 -2.53 15.52
CA ASP A 72 -12.35 -1.85 16.34
C ASP A 72 -13.72 -1.85 15.66
N LEU A 73 -13.77 -1.63 14.34
CA LEU A 73 -15.00 -1.76 13.56
C LEU A 73 -15.56 -3.19 13.59
N LYS A 74 -14.70 -4.19 13.43
CA LYS A 74 -15.12 -5.60 13.50
C LYS A 74 -15.67 -5.94 14.89
N GLN A 75 -15.03 -5.45 15.95
CA GLN A 75 -15.50 -5.66 17.31
C GLN A 75 -16.81 -4.93 17.59
N LYS A 76 -16.96 -3.69 17.12
CA LYS A 76 -18.22 -2.95 17.24
C LYS A 76 -19.36 -3.64 16.50
N ALA A 77 -19.12 -4.15 15.30
CA ALA A 77 -20.10 -4.93 14.56
C ALA A 77 -20.52 -6.21 15.32
N ALA A 78 -19.56 -6.93 15.92
CA ALA A 78 -19.85 -8.10 16.74
C ALA A 78 -20.66 -7.75 18.01
N ASN A 79 -20.35 -6.62 18.64
CA ASN A 79 -21.07 -6.17 19.83
C ASN A 79 -22.49 -5.69 19.50
N GLN A 80 -22.68 -5.02 18.36
CA GLN A 80 -24.01 -4.63 17.87
C GLN A 80 -24.89 -5.85 17.60
N SER A 81 -24.34 -6.89 16.94
CA SER A 81 -25.08 -8.13 16.74
C SER A 81 -25.40 -8.87 18.05
N ALA A 82 -24.55 -8.74 19.07
CA ALA A 82 -24.81 -9.33 20.38
C ALA A 82 -25.88 -8.56 21.18
N GLN A 83 -25.92 -7.23 21.06
CA GLN A 83 -26.98 -6.40 21.66
C GLN A 83 -28.35 -6.72 21.08
N GLU A 84 -28.44 -6.89 19.76
CA GLU A 84 -29.71 -7.22 19.09
C GLU A 84 -30.25 -8.59 19.54
N ILE A 85 -29.38 -9.59 19.76
CA ILE A 85 -29.79 -10.90 20.30
C ILE A 85 -30.33 -10.79 21.73
N GLN A 86 -29.76 -9.91 22.55
CA GLN A 86 -30.12 -9.76 23.96
C GLN A 86 -31.47 -9.04 24.16
N GLU A 87 -31.83 -8.09 23.28
CA GLU A 87 -33.14 -7.43 23.28
C GLU A 87 -34.27 -8.40 22.88
N VAL A 88 -34.00 -9.33 21.96
CA VAL A 88 -34.98 -10.35 21.55
C VAL A 88 -35.21 -11.39 22.66
N ASP A 89 -34.17 -11.82 23.37
CA ASP A 89 -34.29 -12.82 24.44
C ASP A 89 -35.02 -12.28 25.70
N THR A 90 -34.86 -10.98 26.01
CA THR A 90 -35.57 -10.35 27.13
C THR A 90 -37.06 -10.14 26.84
N SER A 91 -37.39 -9.66 25.63
CA SER A 91 -38.78 -9.55 25.17
C SER A 91 -39.50 -10.91 25.10
N TYR A 92 -38.79 -11.97 24.68
CA TYR A 92 -39.33 -13.32 24.63
C TYR A 92 -39.60 -13.91 26.02
N CYS A 93 -38.77 -13.57 27.03
CA CYS A 93 -38.99 -13.99 28.42
C CYS A 93 -40.19 -13.29 29.07
N ASP A 94 -40.43 -12.00 28.79
CA ASP A 94 -41.59 -11.26 29.30
C ASP A 94 -42.92 -11.79 28.75
N ALA A 95 -42.98 -12.10 27.44
CA ALA A 95 -44.19 -12.61 26.81
C ALA A 95 -44.63 -13.97 27.38
N ARG A 96 -43.69 -14.88 27.65
CA ARG A 96 -44.00 -16.20 28.26
C ARG A 96 -44.34 -16.13 29.74
N TYR A 97 -43.71 -15.22 30.49
CA TYR A 97 -44.03 -15.03 31.91
C TYR A 97 -45.46 -14.50 32.11
N ILE A 98 -45.91 -13.58 31.26
CA ILE A 98 -47.30 -13.07 31.29
C ILE A 98 -48.31 -14.18 30.94
N GLN A 99 -47.99 -15.03 29.96
CA GLN A 99 -48.88 -16.13 29.56
C GLN A 99 -49.07 -17.20 30.64
N ALA A 100 -48.05 -17.43 31.48
CA ALA A 100 -48.10 -18.43 32.56
C ALA A 100 -48.89 -17.96 33.80
N LEU A 101 -49.14 -16.66 33.96
CA LEU A 101 -49.87 -16.08 35.08
C LEU A 101 -51.37 -15.87 34.80
N CYS A 102 -51.80 -16.00 33.55
CA CYS A 102 -53.20 -15.80 33.13
C CYS A 102 -53.96 -17.10 32.80
N GLY A 103 -53.46 -18.26 33.26
CA GLY A 103 -54.08 -19.58 33.08
C GLY A 103 -54.68 -20.14 34.36
#